data_AF-A0A7C5AVK0-F1
#
_entry.id   AF-A0A7C5AVK0-F1
#
_cell.length_a   1.000
_cell.length_b   1.000
_cell.length_c   1.000
_cell.angle_alpha   90.00
_cell.angle_beta   90.00
_cell.angle_gamma   90.00
#
_symmetry.space_group_name_H-M   'P 1'
#
loop_
_entity.id
_entity.type
_entity.pdbx_description
1 polymer ?
#
loop_
_entity_poly.entity_id
_entity_poly.type
_entity_poly.pdbx_seq_one_letter_code
_entity_poly.pdbx_strand_id
1 'polypeptide(L)' 'MQELERFRGCLLGLACGDAVGTALEFRRPGTFSPIRDMEGGGPFHLRPGQWTDDTS' A
#
# COMPACT_ATOMS: atom_id res chain seq x y z
N MET A 1 -7.56 1.53 -23.56
CA MET A 1 -7.64 0.75 -22.32
C MET A 1 -8.96 0.00 -22.34
N GLN A 2 -8.91 -1.33 -22.33
CA GLN A 2 -10.10 -2.19 -22.32
C GLN A 2 -10.76 -2.16 -20.93
N GLU A 3 -12.08 -2.32 -20.81
CA GLU A 3 -12.79 -2.25 -19.52
C GLU A 3 -12.21 -3.19 -18.47
N LEU A 4 -11.82 -4.39 -18.88
CA LEU A 4 -11.16 -5.38 -18.01
C LEU A 4 -9.88 -4.84 -17.36
N GLU A 5 -9.10 -4.02 -18.07
CA GLU A 5 -7.88 -3.41 -17.52
C GLU A 5 -8.22 -2.42 -16.40
N ARG A 6 -9.33 -1.68 -16.53
CA ARG A 6 -9.78 -0.74 -15.49
C ARG A 6 -10.24 -1.47 -14.24
N PHE A 7 -11.02 -2.54 -14.40
CA PHE A 7 -11.47 -3.34 -13.25
C PHE A 7 -10.30 -4.00 -12.52
N ARG A 8 -9.34 -4.58 -13.25
CA ARG A 8 -8.12 -5.13 -12.66
C ARG A 8 -7.28 -4.05 -11.99
N GLY A 9 -7.08 -2.92 -12.65
CA GLY A 9 -6.31 -1.81 -12.13
C GLY A 9 -6.90 -1.22 -10.85
N CYS A 10 -8.24 -1.20 -10.72
CA CYS A 10 -8.91 -0.76 -9.50
C CYS A 10 -8.59 -1.69 -8.31
N LEU A 11 -8.81 -3.00 -8.47
CA LEU A 11 -8.57 -3.97 -7.40
C LEU A 11 -7.09 -4.10 -7.05
N LEU A 12 -6.21 -4.17 -8.05
CA LEU A 12 -4.77 -4.21 -7.82
C LEU A 12 -4.25 -2.89 -7.25
N GLY A 13 -4.80 -1.76 -7.69
CA GLY A 13 -4.45 -0.43 -7.18
C GLY A 13 -4.82 -0.26 -5.71
N LEU A 14 -5.95 -0.81 -5.27
CA LEU A 14 -6.33 -0.89 -3.85
C LEU A 14 -5.24 -1.62 -3.06
N ALA A 15 -4.93 -2.86 -3.46
CA ALA A 15 -3.91 -3.68 -2.77
C ALA A 15 -2.52 -3.02 -2.77
N CYS A 16 -2.12 -2.38 -3.87
CA CYS A 16 -0.88 -1.60 -3.95
C CYS A 16 -0.90 -0.39 -3.00
N GLY A 17 -2.02 0.32 -2.91
CA GLY A 17 -2.18 1.47 -2.02
C GLY A 17 -2.10 1.08 -0.55
N ASP A 18 -2.76 -0.01 -0.18
CA ASP A 18 -2.72 -0.61 1.16
C ASP A 18 -1.28 -1.02 1.54
N ALA A 19 -0.62 -1.83 0.71
CA ALA A 19 0.75 -2.30 0.97
C ALA A 19 1.79 -1.16 1.06
N VAL A 20 1.63 -0.08 0.30
CA VAL A 20 2.51 1.11 0.41
C VAL A 20 2.14 1.96 1.64
N GLY A 21 0.84 2.11 1.92
CA GLY A 21 0.33 2.98 2.98
C GLY A 21 0.65 2.48 4.39
N THR A 22 0.55 1.17 4.62
CA THR A 22 0.77 0.57 5.96
C THR A 22 2.18 0.83 6.51
N ALA A 23 3.19 1.02 5.65
CA ALA A 23 4.55 1.39 6.06
C ALA A 23 4.61 2.67 6.91
N LEU A 24 3.62 3.56 6.75
CA LEU A 24 3.52 4.85 7.43
C LEU A 24 2.27 4.97 8.31
N GLU A 25 1.60 3.86 8.60
CA GLU A 25 0.41 3.86 9.43
C GLU A 25 0.69 4.46 10.82
N PHE A 26 -0.26 5.27 11.31
CA PHE A 26 -0.16 6.07 12.54
C PHE A 26 0.96 7.13 12.57
N ARG A 27 1.62 7.43 11.45
CA ARG A 27 2.59 8.52 11.35
C ARG A 27 1.91 9.83 10.96
N ARG A 28 2.38 10.94 11.53
CA ARG A 28 1.91 12.28 11.14
C ARG A 28 2.56 12.70 9.81
N PRO A 29 1.84 13.36 8.90
CA PRO A 29 2.44 13.94 7.69
C PRO A 29 3.64 14.84 8.03
N GLY A 30 4.73 14.72 7.25
CA GLY A 30 5.96 15.49 7.45
C GLY A 30 6.90 14.97 8.56
N THR A 31 6.53 13.89 9.25
CA THR A 31 7.36 13.27 10.31
C THR A 31 8.16 12.05 9.85
N PHE A 32 8.16 11.76 8.56
CA PHE A 32 8.84 10.61 7.95
C PHE A 32 9.55 11.04 6.66
N SER A 33 10.63 10.33 6.32
CA SER A 33 11.28 10.47 5.02
C SER A 33 10.33 9.95 3.93
N PRO A 34 10.10 10.67 2.82
CA PRO A 34 9.20 10.21 1.77
C PRO A 34 9.62 8.84 1.23
N ILE A 35 8.70 7.88 1.29
CA ILE A 35 8.84 6.57 0.67
C ILE A 35 8.50 6.65 -0.82
N ARG A 36 9.16 5.84 -1.64
CA ARG A 36 8.94 5.78 -3.11
C ARG A 36 8.80 4.35 -3.64
N ASP A 37 8.82 3.37 -2.74
CA ASP A 37 8.77 1.95 -3.07
C ASP A 37 7.96 1.20 -1.99
N MET A 38 7.72 -0.09 -2.21
CA MET A 38 7.09 -0.99 -1.26
C MET A 38 8.10 -1.42 -0.18
N GLU A 39 8.42 -0.53 0.75
CA GLU A 39 9.43 -0.78 1.79
C GLU A 39 8.96 -1.79 2.86
N GLY A 40 7.65 -1.97 3.05
CA GLY A 40 7.09 -2.78 4.13
C GLY A 40 7.24 -2.12 5.50
N GLY A 41 7.44 -2.91 6.55
CA GLY A 41 7.60 -2.43 7.93
C GLY A 41 6.27 -2.05 8.57
N GLY A 42 6.15 -0.80 9.01
CA GLY A 42 4.97 -0.30 9.70
C GLY A 42 4.74 -0.95 11.09
N PRO A 43 3.58 -0.68 11.71
CA PRO A 43 3.25 -1.21 13.04
C PRO A 43 3.19 -2.75 13.07
N PHE A 44 2.94 -3.39 11.94
CA PHE A 44 2.77 -4.84 11.81
C PHE A 44 4.03 -5.58 11.33
N HIS A 45 5.14 -4.87 11.10
CA HIS A 45 6.41 -5.46 10.63
C HIS A 45 6.26 -6.31 9.36
N LEU A 46 5.48 -5.80 8.40
CA LEU A 46 5.18 -6.48 7.14
C LEU A 46 6.40 -6.56 6.22
N ARG A 47 6.48 -7.60 5.40
CA ARG A 47 7.41 -7.66 4.27
C ARG A 47 6.93 -6.75 3.13
N PRO A 48 7.85 -6.24 2.28
CA PRO A 48 7.50 -5.60 1.02
C PRO A 48 6.38 -6.30 0.26
N GLY A 49 5.33 -5.56 -0.09
CA GLY A 49 4.19 -6.05 -0.87
C GLY A 49 3.12 -6.82 -0.08
N GLN A 50 3.29 -7.05 1.23
CA GLN A 50 2.18 -7.53 2.06
C GLN A 50 1.20 -6.38 2.34
N TRP A 51 -0.09 -6.70 2.31
CA TRP A 51 -1.22 -5.81 2.56
C TRP A 51 -1.89 -6.11 3.91
N THR A 52 -2.81 -5.26 4.33
CA THR A 52 -3.54 -5.36 5.59
C THR A 52 -4.93 -6.00 5.40
N ASP A 53 -5.81 -5.86 6.40
CA ASP A 53 -7.18 -6.36 6.35
C ASP A 53 -8.05 -5.65 5.32
N ASP A 54 -7.68 -4.44 4.86
CA ASP A 54 -8.34 -3.74 3.75
C ASP A 54 -8.40 -4.59 2.46
N THR A 55 -7.47 -5.54 2.28
CA THR A 55 -7.33 -6.38 1.07
C THR A 55 -7.67 -7.87 1.31
N SER A 56 -8.08 -8.27 2.52
CA SER A 56 -8.29 -9.69 2.89
C SER A 56 -9.59 -10.32 2.39
#